data_AF-A0A3D2JQW3-F1
#
_entry.id   AF-A0A3D2JQW3-F1
#
_cell.length_a   1.000
_cell.length_b   1.000
_cell.length_c   1.000
_cell.angle_alpha   90.00
_cell.angle_beta   90.00
_cell.angle_gamma   90.00
#
_symmetry.space_group_name_H-M   'P 1'
#
loop_
_entity.id
_entity.type
_entity.pdbx_description
1 polymer ?
#
loop_
_entity_poly.entity_id
_entity_poly.type
_entity_poly.pdbx_seq_one_letter_code
_entity_poly.pdbx_strand_id
1 'polypeptide(L)'
;MHCSRRLDQWDKLELDESKRILQSWRTSEYDSTDPDSSLELVFEPITNSTSLTQTHSNLPDGQADYYESGWQDFYFNPMLEYFSKKLSD
;
A
#
# COMPACT_ATOMS: atom_id res chain seq x y z
N MET A 1 29.92 2.97 12.48
CA MET A 1 29.05 3.53 11.42
C MET A 1 27.61 3.26 11.84
N HIS A 2 26.89 4.26 12.34
CA HIS A 2 25.45 4.14 12.62
C HIS A 2 24.72 4.77 11.44
N CYS A 3 24.34 3.96 10.47
CA CYS A 3 23.47 4.38 9.39
C CYS A 3 22.05 4.37 9.96
N SER A 4 21.62 5.50 10.53
CA SER A 4 20.21 5.71 10.84
C SER A 4 19.48 5.84 9.50
N ARG A 5 18.90 4.73 9.03
CA ARG A 5 18.05 4.73 7.82
C ARG A 5 16.84 5.61 8.10
N ARG A 6 16.58 6.53 7.17
CA ARG A 6 15.65 7.65 7.30
C ARG A 6 14.21 7.14 7.14
N LEU A 7 13.30 7.50 8.06
CA LEU A 7 11.88 7.08 8.07
C LEU A 7 11.07 7.67 6.89
N ASP A 8 11.68 8.54 6.09
CA ASP A 8 11.17 9.22 4.90
C ASP A 8 11.70 8.63 3.58
N GLN A 9 12.46 7.52 3.60
CA GLN A 9 13.01 6.91 2.40
C GLN A 9 12.09 5.80 1.87
N TRP A 10 11.02 6.20 1.21
CA TRP A 10 10.12 5.34 0.46
C TRP A 10 10.57 5.39 -1.00
N ASP A 11 10.94 4.26 -1.57
CA ASP A 11 11.40 4.17 -2.94
C ASP A 11 10.27 3.62 -3.82
N LYS A 12 9.98 4.37 -4.89
CA LYS A 12 9.13 3.89 -5.96
C LYS A 12 9.93 2.86 -6.75
N LEU A 13 9.56 1.59 -6.62
CA LEU A 13 10.25 0.48 -7.27
C LEU A 13 9.82 0.38 -8.73
N GLU A 14 8.52 0.33 -9.00
CA GLU A 14 7.97 0.25 -10.37
C GLU A 14 6.63 1.00 -10.50
N LEU A 15 6.37 1.55 -11.69
CA LEU A 15 5.06 2.08 -12.06
C LEU A 15 4.77 1.75 -13.51
N ASP A 16 3.70 0.97 -13.70
CA ASP A 16 3.06 0.76 -14.99
C ASP A 16 1.77 1.58 -15.01
N GLU A 17 1.69 2.52 -15.94
CA GLU A 17 0.60 3.49 -16.02
C GLU A 17 -0.76 2.78 -16.09
N SER A 18 -1.64 3.13 -15.16
CA SER A 18 -3.00 2.58 -15.03
C SER A 18 -3.09 1.07 -14.76
N LYS A 19 -1.98 0.37 -14.47
CA LYS A 19 -1.98 -1.08 -14.26
C LYS A 19 -1.35 -1.52 -12.95
N ARG A 20 -0.20 -0.94 -12.56
CA ARG A 20 0.55 -1.47 -11.42
C ARG A 20 1.40 -0.40 -10.74
N ILE A 21 1.39 -0.41 -9.41
CA ILE A 21 2.30 0.37 -8.57
C ILE A 21 3.02 -0.60 -7.65
N LEU A 22 4.35 -0.59 -7.67
CA LEU A 22 5.18 -1.32 -6.72
C LEU A 22 6.05 -0.31 -5.97
N GLN A 23 5.95 -0.31 -4.64
CA GLN A 23 6.66 0.63 -3.78
C GLN A 23 7.22 -0.07 -2.55
N SER A 24 8.36 0.40 -2.05
CA SER A 24 8.80 0.03 -0.72
C SER A 24 7.97 0.76 0.34
N TRP A 25 7.74 0.10 1.46
CA TRP A 25 6.92 0.59 2.55
C TRP A 25 7.68 0.40 3.86
N ARG A 26 7.76 1.46 4.67
CA ARG A 26 8.42 1.42 5.97
C ARG A 26 7.77 2.40 6.93
N THR A 27 7.32 1.91 8.08
CA THR A 27 6.74 2.75 9.14
C THR A 27 7.75 2.94 10.28
N SER A 28 7.41 3.81 11.24
CA SER A 28 8.19 4.00 12.48
C SER A 28 8.34 2.74 13.33
N GLU A 29 7.48 1.74 13.10
CA GLU A 29 7.45 0.47 13.84
C GLU A 29 8.51 -0.54 13.35
N TYR A 30 9.28 -0.21 12.30
CA TYR A 30 10.35 -1.08 11.77
C TYR A 30 11.69 -0.74 12.43
N ASP A 31 12.38 -1.74 12.99
CA ASP A 31 13.73 -1.59 13.53
C ASP A 31 14.73 -1.28 12.42
N SER A 32 15.77 -0.49 12.70
CA SER A 32 16.77 -0.05 11.68
C SER A 32 17.42 -1.18 10.86
N THR A 33 17.36 -2.42 11.37
CA THR A 33 17.85 -3.64 10.74
C THR A 33 16.81 -4.39 9.91
N ASP A 34 15.52 -4.12 10.13
CA ASP A 34 14.43 -4.78 9.42
C ASP A 34 14.46 -4.42 7.94
N PRO A 35 14.25 -5.41 7.05
CA PRO A 35 14.07 -5.14 5.63
C PRO A 35 12.83 -4.27 5.43
N ASP A 36 12.83 -3.49 4.35
CA ASP A 36 11.65 -2.72 3.98
C ASP A 36 10.56 -3.66 3.47
N SER A 37 9.32 -3.41 3.87
CA SER A 37 8.16 -4.13 3.32
C SER A 37 7.88 -3.67 1.89
N SER A 38 7.13 -4.46 1.15
CA SER A 38 6.80 -4.17 -0.26
C SER A 38 5.29 -4.10 -0.42
N LEU A 39 4.83 -3.00 -1.00
CA LEU A 39 3.43 -2.80 -1.32
C LEU A 39 3.23 -2.81 -2.83
N GLU A 40 2.44 -3.76 -3.30
CA GLU A 40 2.03 -3.92 -4.68
C GLU A 40 0.54 -3.62 -4.83
N LEU A 41 0.21 -2.72 -5.75
CA LEU A 41 -1.15 -2.40 -6.15
C LEU A 41 -1.32 -2.77 -7.62
N VAL A 42 -2.29 -3.63 -7.92
CA VAL A 42 -2.65 -4.04 -9.28
C VAL A 42 -4.05 -3.54 -9.59
N PHE A 43 -4.19 -2.90 -10.73
CA PHE A 43 -5.42 -2.31 -11.23
C PHE A 43 -5.87 -3.06 -12.47
N GLU A 44 -7.03 -3.71 -12.37
CA GLU A 44 -7.61 -4.45 -13.48
C GLU A 44 -8.94 -3.80 -13.88
N PRO A 45 -9.10 -3.44 -15.17
CA PRO A 45 -10.38 -2.92 -15.64
C PRO A 45 -11.43 -4.02 -15.59
N ILE A 46 -12.57 -3.72 -14.98
CA ILE A 46 -13.78 -4.55 -15.01
C ILE A 46 -14.92 -3.72 -15.61
N THR A 47 -16.05 -4.35 -15.94
CA THR A 47 -17.15 -3.63 -16.60
C THR A 47 -17.66 -2.48 -15.71
N ASN A 48 -17.48 -1.24 -16.17
CA ASN A 48 -17.86 0.00 -15.49
C ASN A 48 -17.20 0.25 -14.12
N SER A 49 -16.09 -0.43 -13.81
CA SER A 49 -15.34 -0.22 -12.58
C SER A 49 -13.90 -0.73 -12.70
N THR A 50 -13.13 -0.66 -11.61
CA THR A 50 -11.75 -1.17 -11.55
C THR A 50 -11.65 -2.09 -10.35
N SER A 51 -11.13 -3.29 -10.56
CA SER A 51 -10.68 -4.16 -9.47
C SER A 51 -9.30 -3.69 -9.03
N LEU A 52 -9.16 -3.41 -7.74
CA LEU A 52 -7.88 -3.06 -7.11
C LEU A 52 -7.48 -4.21 -6.19
N THR A 53 -6.37 -4.88 -6.53
CA THR A 53 -5.74 -5.86 -5.66
C THR A 53 -4.54 -5.23 -4.99
N GLN A 54 -4.50 -5.31 -3.66
CA GLN A 54 -3.37 -4.85 -2.86
C GLN A 54 -2.69 -6.05 -2.21
N THR A 55 -1.37 -6.13 -2.36
CA THR A 55 -0.52 -7.12 -1.71
C THR A 55 0.54 -6.40 -0.91
N HIS A 56 0.56 -6.62 0.41
CA HIS A 56 1.58 -6.09 1.32
C HIS A 56 2.44 -7.27 1.83
N SER A 57 3.69 -7.36 1.36
CA SER A 57 4.60 -8.47 1.65
C SER A 57 5.84 -8.01 2.43
N ASN A 58 6.59 -8.96 2.99
CA ASN A 58 7.74 -8.72 3.87
C ASN A 58 7.38 -7.90 5.12
N LEU A 59 6.17 -8.13 5.64
CA LEU A 59 5.76 -7.60 6.93
C LEU A 59 6.48 -8.36 8.07
N PRO A 60 6.87 -7.68 9.16
CA PRO A 60 7.31 -8.35 10.37
C PRO A 60 6.22 -9.28 10.92
N ASP A 61 6.64 -10.39 11.53
CA ASP A 61 5.73 -11.38 12.09
C ASP A 61 4.77 -10.74 13.10
N GLY A 62 3.48 -11.09 13.00
CA GLY A 62 2.43 -10.62 13.91
C GLY A 62 1.85 -9.23 13.58
N GLN A 63 2.29 -8.56 12.51
CA GLN A 63 1.72 -7.25 12.11
C GLN A 63 0.68 -7.34 10.98
N ALA A 64 0.49 -8.51 10.36
CA ALA A 64 -0.39 -8.69 9.21
C ALA A 64 -1.83 -8.19 9.45
N ASP A 65 -2.49 -8.69 10.51
CA ASP A 65 -3.88 -8.35 10.85
C ASP A 65 -4.08 -6.85 11.12
N TYR A 66 -3.07 -6.21 11.73
CA TYR A 66 -3.07 -4.78 12.01
C TYR A 66 -3.04 -3.97 10.70
N TYR A 67 -2.13 -4.32 9.79
CA TYR A 67 -2.07 -3.65 8.48
C TYR A 67 -3.30 -3.93 7.64
N GLU A 68 -3.83 -5.15 7.64
CA GLU A 68 -5.06 -5.49 6.91
C GLU A 68 -6.23 -4.60 7.35
N SER A 69 -6.46 -4.51 8.67
CA SER A 69 -7.51 -3.66 9.23
C SER A 69 -7.26 -2.18 8.91
N GLY A 70 -6.02 -1.71 9.06
CA GLY A 70 -5.66 -0.32 8.75
C GLY A 70 -5.86 0.04 7.28
N TRP A 71 -5.56 -0.87 6.36
CA TRP A 71 -5.82 -0.67 4.93
C TRP A 71 -7.32 -0.54 4.64
N GLN A 72 -8.14 -1.37 5.28
CA GLN A 72 -9.58 -1.29 5.12
C GLN A 72 -10.13 0.06 5.63
N ASP A 73 -9.72 0.46 6.83
CA ASP A 73 -10.27 1.63 7.53
C ASP A 73 -9.80 2.96 6.94
N PHE A 74 -8.51 3.06 6.60
CA PHE A 74 -7.92 4.34 6.18
C PHE A 74 -7.86 4.55 4.67
N TYR A 75 -7.97 3.47 3.88
CA TYR A 75 -7.87 3.57 2.43
C TYR A 75 -9.12 3.03 1.73
N PHE A 76 -9.45 1.75 1.86
CA PHE A 76 -10.52 1.16 1.04
C PHE A 76 -11.90 1.73 1.36
N ASN A 77 -12.27 1.84 2.64
CA ASN A 77 -13.56 2.42 3.05
C ASN A 77 -13.70 3.88 2.56
N PRO A 78 -12.74 4.80 2.81
CA PRO A 78 -12.81 6.17 2.29
C PRO A 78 -12.81 6.26 0.77
N MET A 79 -12.01 5.43 0.08
CA MET A 79 -11.99 5.40 -1.39
C MET A 79 -13.34 4.97 -1.95
N LEU A 80 -13.94 3.90 -1.42
CA LEU A 80 -15.25 3.43 -1.85
C LEU A 80 -16.31 4.51 -1.64
N GLU A 81 -16.30 5.20 -0.49
CA GLU A 81 -17.23 6.31 -0.24
C GLU A 81 -17.04 7.45 -1.25
N TYR A 82 -15.79 7.86 -1.50
CA TYR A 82 -15.47 8.94 -2.43
C TYR A 82 -15.88 8.60 -3.88
N PHE A 83 -15.48 7.42 -4.37
CA PHE A 83 -15.75 7.03 -5.76
C PHE A 83 -17.24 6.70 -5.98
N SER A 84 -17.95 6.20 -4.98
CA SER A 84 -19.41 5.98 -5.08
C SER A 84 -20.19 7.28 -5.27
N LYS A 85 -19.76 8.37 -4.61
CA LYS A 85 -20.37 9.71 -4.81
C LYS A 85 -20.03 10.31 -6.17
N LYS A 86 -18.81 10.09 -6.66
CA LYS A 86 -18.37 10.54 -7.99
C LYS A 86 -19.10 9.86 -9.14
N LEU A 87 -19.63 8.65 -8.95
CA LEU A 87 -20.41 7.93 -9.97
C LEU A 87 -21.86 8.41 -10.06
N SER A 88 -22.35 9.19 -9.09
CA SER A 88 -23.73 9.72 -9.08
C SER A 88 -23.86 11.13 -9.66
N ASP A 89 -22.75 11.78 -10.04
CA ASP A 89 -22.68 13.07 -10.75
C ASP A 89 -22.43 12.86 -12.26
#